data_AF-A0A928YJZ5-F1
#
_entry.id   AF-A0A928YJZ5-F1
#
_cell.length_a   1.000
_cell.length_b   1.000
_cell.length_c   1.000
_cell.angle_alpha   90.00
_cell.angle_beta   90.00
_cell.angle_gamma   90.00
#
_symmetry.space_group_name_H-M   'P 1'
#
loop_
_entity.id
_entity.type
_entity.pdbx_description
1 polymer ?
#
loop_
_entity_poly.entity_id
_entity_poly.type
_entity_poly.pdbx_seq_one_letter_code
_entity_poly.pdbx_strand_id
1 'polypeptide(L)' 'MNTPLNTRLPTCLAALAAQKRKAFVAFIMAGDPDLARSQAIMDGLPEAGADIIE' A
#
# COMPACT_ATOMS: atom_id res chain seq x y z
N MET A 1 -8.98 -13.99 23.18
CA MET A 1 -7.52 -13.76 23.14
C MET A 1 -7.27 -12.69 22.10
N ASN A 2 -6.98 -11.45 22.51
CA ASN A 2 -6.74 -10.33 21.58
C ASN A 2 -5.29 -10.43 21.09
N THR A 3 -5.07 -11.05 19.93
CA THR A 3 -3.78 -11.00 19.24
C THR A 3 -3.45 -9.54 18.95
N PRO A 4 -2.26 -9.03 19.32
CA PRO A 4 -1.87 -7.68 18.94
C PRO A 4 -1.91 -7.53 17.41
N LEU A 5 -2.41 -6.39 16.93
CA LEU A 5 -2.59 -6.05 15.52
C LEU A 5 -1.24 -5.84 14.78
N ASN A 6 -0.36 -6.85 14.80
CA ASN A 6 0.93 -6.87 14.11
C ASN A 6 0.78 -7.30 12.64
N THR A 7 -0.21 -6.74 11.96
CA THR A 7 -0.40 -6.95 10.52
C THR A 7 -0.08 -5.66 9.76
N ARG A 8 0.30 -5.78 8.48
CA ARG A 8 0.83 -4.67 7.67
C ARG A 8 -0.06 -3.42 7.70
N LEU A 9 -1.39 -3.60 7.58
CA LEU A 9 -2.34 -2.51 7.48
C LEU A 9 -2.46 -1.68 8.78
N PRO A 10 -2.77 -2.27 9.96
CA PRO A 10 -2.70 -1.56 11.23
C PRO A 10 -1.35 -0.88 11.50
N THR A 11 -0.23 -1.52 11.17
CA THR A 11 1.11 -0.94 11.34
C THR A 11 1.30 0.30 10.46
N CYS A 12 0.92 0.23 9.17
CA CYS A 12 1.00 1.36 8.25
C CYS A 12 0.14 2.54 8.70
N LEU A 13 -1.12 2.29 9.06
CA LEU A 13 -2.05 3.33 9.52
C LEU A 13 -1.59 3.99 10.84
N ALA A 14 -1.04 3.21 11.78
CA ALA A 14 -0.47 3.75 13.01
C ALA A 14 0.74 4.66 12.73
N ALA A 15 1.63 4.26 11.82
CA ALA A 15 2.78 5.07 11.42
C ALA A 15 2.36 6.38 10.73
N LEU A 16 1.33 6.35 9.88
CA LEU A 16 0.78 7.54 9.22
C LEU A 16 0.13 8.50 10.21
N ALA A 17 -0.62 7.97 11.18
CA ALA A 17 -1.22 8.76 12.24
C ALA A 17 -0.17 9.48 13.10
N ALA A 18 0.92 8.79 13.46
CA ALA A 18 2.04 9.39 14.18
C ALA A 18 2.70 10.54 13.39
N GLN A 19 2.72 10.43 12.06
CA GLN A 19 3.22 11.47 11.16
C GLN A 19 2.19 12.56 10.84
N LYS A 20 0.95 12.47 11.35
CA LYS A 20 -0.19 13.32 10.96
C LYS A 20 -0.43 13.36 9.44
N ARG A 21 -0.12 12.26 8.74
CA ARG A 21 -0.32 12.09 7.30
C ARG A 21 -1.59 11.27 7.02
N LYS A 22 -2.24 11.55 5.89
CA LYS A 22 -3.32 10.72 5.35
C LYS A 22 -2.73 9.60 4.50
N ALA A 23 -3.39 8.46 4.45
CA ALA A 23 -2.99 7.34 3.60
C ALA A 23 -3.32 7.65 2.14
N PHE A 24 -2.37 7.37 1.24
CA PHE A 24 -2.64 7.26 -0.19
C PHE A 24 -2.83 5.78 -0.54
N VAL A 25 -4.04 5.45 -1.02
CA VAL A 25 -4.41 4.10 -1.48
C VAL A 25 -4.55 4.14 -2.99
N ALA A 26 -3.73 3.37 -3.70
CA ALA A 26 -3.73 3.31 -5.15
C ALA A 26 -4.34 1.98 -5.61
N PHE A 27 -5.39 2.06 -6.42
CA PHE A 27 -5.97 0.88 -7.07
C PHE A 27 -5.33 0.65 -8.44
N ILE A 28 -4.96 -0.59 -8.75
CA ILE A 28 -4.53 -1.01 -10.08
C ILE A 28 -5.16 -2.35 -10.47
N MET A 29 -5.39 -2.54 -11.77
CA MET A 29 -5.84 -3.83 -12.28
C MET A 29 -4.63 -4.73 -12.55
N ALA A 30 -4.58 -5.87 -11.86
CA ALA A 30 -3.53 -6.86 -12.06
C ALA A 30 -3.52 -7.37 -13.50
N GLY A 31 -2.38 -7.26 -14.17
CA GLY A 31 -2.19 -7.69 -15.56
C GLY A 31 -2.66 -6.70 -16.63
N ASP A 32 -3.09 -5.49 -16.26
CA ASP A 32 -3.42 -4.43 -17.22
C ASP A 32 -2.25 -3.45 -17.41
N PRO A 33 -1.87 -3.08 -18.64
CA PRO A 33 -2.31 -3.66 -19.92
C PRO A 33 -1.65 -5.02 -20.23
N ASP A 34 -0.63 -5.41 -19.47
CA ASP A 34 -0.02 -6.75 -19.49
C ASP A 34 0.69 -7.03 -18.15
N LEU A 35 1.11 -8.28 -17.94
CA LEU A 35 1.76 -8.71 -16.69
C LEU A 35 3.06 -7.96 -16.38
N ALA A 36 3.89 -7.67 -17.39
CA ALA A 36 5.18 -7.04 -17.16
C ALA A 36 5.01 -5.56 -16.77
N ARG A 37 4.11 -4.85 -17.45
CA ARG A 37 3.79 -3.45 -17.15
C ARG A 37 3.05 -3.31 -15.81
N SER A 38 2.08 -4.17 -15.55
CA SER A 38 1.34 -4.16 -14.27
C SER A 38 2.27 -4.39 -13.08
N GLN A 39 3.21 -5.34 -13.19
CA GLN A 39 4.22 -5.57 -12.15
C GLN A 39 5.14 -4.36 -11.96
N ALA A 40 5.65 -3.77 -13.05
CA ALA A 40 6.50 -2.58 -12.97
C ALA A 40 5.79 -1.39 -12.31
N ILE A 41 4.48 -1.22 -12.55
CA ILE A 41 3.66 -0.21 -11.87
C ILE A 41 3.53 -0.55 -10.38
N MET A 42 3.18 -1.80 -10.03
CA MET A 42 3.04 -2.25 -8.65
C MET A 42 4.32 -2.00 -7.83
N ASP A 43 5.49 -2.28 -8.41
CA ASP A 43 6.80 -2.09 -7.77
C ASP A 43 7.16 -0.60 -7.60
N GLY A 44 6.72 0.28 -8.51
CA GLY A 44 7.00 1.72 -8.46
C GLY A 44 6.06 2.53 -7.55
N LEU A 45 4.86 2.00 -7.23
CA LEU A 45 3.87 2.71 -6.41
C LEU A 45 4.38 3.11 -5.01
N PRO A 46 5.14 2.28 -4.26
CA PRO A 46 5.71 2.70 -2.98
C PRO A 46 6.63 3.91 -3.09
N GLU A 47 7.49 3.96 -4.12
CA GLU A 47 8.40 5.10 -4.36
C GLU A 47 7.64 6.36 -4.79
N ALA A 48 6.52 6.18 -5.50
CA ALA A 48 5.59 7.26 -5.83
C ALA A 48 4.74 7.75 -4.63
N GLY A 49 4.85 7.07 -3.47
CA GLY A 49 4.21 7.48 -2.22
C GLY A 49 2.93 6.74 -1.86
N ALA A 50 2.57 5.65 -2.55
CA ALA A 50 1.45 4.82 -2.16
C ALA A 50 1.74 4.10 -0.83
N ASP A 51 0.84 4.24 0.14
CA ASP A 51 0.94 3.58 1.43
C ASP A 51 0.27 2.19 1.40
N ILE A 52 -0.74 2.02 0.54
CA ILE A 52 -1.52 0.80 0.33
C ILE A 52 -1.81 0.67 -1.17
N ILE A 53 -1.73 -0.56 -1.70
CA ILE A 53 -2.04 -0.90 -3.08
C ILE A 53 -3.24 -1.86 -3.06
N GLU A 54 -4.26 -1.57 -3.87
CA GLU A 54 -5.49 -2.36 -4.04
C GLU A 54 -5.57 -2.95 -5.45
#